data_AF-A0AAV4FW38-F1
#
_entry.id   AF-A0AAV4FW38-F1
#
_cell.length_a   1.000
_cell.length_b   1.000
_cell.length_c   1.000
_cell.angle_alpha   90.00
_cell.angle_beta   90.00
_cell.angle_gamma   90.00
#
_symmetry.space_group_name_H-M   'P 1'
#
loop_
_entity.id
_entity.type
_entity.pdbx_description
1 polymer ?
#
loop_
_entity_poly.entity_id
_entity_poly.type
_entity_poly.pdbx_seq_one_letter_code
_entity_poly.pdbx_strand_id
1 'polypeptide(L)'
;MIKSASAPSHNTSSERHLGSFDRLYRRAPNATAGFLTGKVKCKMNGTLEWLTAKGKEERETMLQFVVNEAKEERVRKFEEAEQLKTEIAGRRQEVAKSRKNSKVSGALRQIKKFLKSKDTNDLSCSEAVKSRLSAYIEDPSSVLGMLVIHTIDGLDWYARILHLNEKQELFDLSYWSINDTESSRVDFTVSVKQFYAEAMLGDIAFL
;
A
#
# COMPACT_ATOMS: atom_id res chain seq x y z
N MET A 1 -19.79 23.61 -54.17
CA MET A 1 -18.32 23.64 -53.99
C MET A 1 -18.05 23.89 -52.51
N ILE A 2 -17.71 22.86 -51.74
CA ILE A 2 -17.46 23.01 -50.30
C ILE A 2 -16.03 23.57 -50.17
N LYS A 3 -15.89 24.81 -49.71
CA LYS A 3 -14.60 25.40 -49.37
C LYS A 3 -14.15 24.78 -48.04
N SER A 4 -13.09 23.99 -48.06
CA SER A 4 -12.42 23.54 -46.84
C SER A 4 -11.90 24.76 -46.10
N ALA A 5 -12.39 25.00 -44.88
CA ALA A 5 -11.86 26.04 -44.00
C ALA A 5 -10.40 25.72 -43.68
N SER A 6 -9.51 26.70 -43.82
CA SER A 6 -8.09 26.55 -43.48
C SER A 6 -7.92 26.18 -42.02
N ALA A 7 -7.13 25.15 -41.71
CA ALA A 7 -6.77 24.82 -40.34
C ALA A 7 -6.11 26.05 -39.67
N PRO A 8 -6.43 26.35 -38.40
CA PRO A 8 -5.84 27.48 -37.71
C PRO A 8 -4.30 27.38 -37.67
N SER A 9 -3.60 28.46 -38.00
CA SER A 9 -2.13 28.48 -38.18
C SER A 9 -1.33 28.03 -36.95
N HIS A 10 -1.92 28.11 -35.77
CA HIS A 10 -1.31 27.67 -34.51
C HIS A 10 -1.15 26.14 -34.38
N ASN A 11 -1.92 25.34 -35.11
CA ASN A 11 -1.82 23.87 -35.09
C ASN A 11 -0.87 23.28 -36.15
N THR A 12 -0.51 24.07 -37.16
CA THR A 12 0.31 23.61 -38.29
C THR A 12 1.68 23.06 -37.85
N SER A 13 2.27 23.61 -36.78
CA SER A 13 3.54 23.13 -36.24
C SER A 13 3.39 21.76 -35.56
N SER A 14 2.35 21.60 -34.73
CA SER A 14 2.06 20.35 -34.04
C SER A 14 1.72 19.23 -35.01
N GLU A 15 0.94 19.52 -36.05
CA GLU A 15 0.60 18.57 -37.12
C GLU A 15 1.84 18.14 -37.91
N ARG A 16 2.76 19.06 -38.21
CA ARG A 16 4.04 18.73 -38.87
C ARG A 16 4.93 17.85 -38.00
N HIS A 17 4.98 18.09 -36.69
CA HIS A 17 5.70 17.25 -35.74
C HIS A 17 5.10 15.84 -35.70
N LEU A 18 3.77 15.75 -35.56
CA LEU A 18 3.05 14.47 -35.50
C LEU A 18 3.18 13.69 -36.81
N GLY A 19 2.99 14.33 -37.96
CA GLY A 19 3.14 13.69 -39.27
C GLY A 19 4.56 13.23 -39.55
N SER A 20 5.57 13.98 -39.10
CA SER A 20 6.97 13.57 -39.20
C SER A 20 7.29 12.38 -38.27
N PHE A 21 6.72 12.39 -37.07
CA PHE A 21 6.84 11.29 -36.12
C PHE A 21 6.18 10.01 -36.64
N ASP A 22 4.92 10.09 -37.10
CA ASP A 22 4.16 8.96 -37.66
C ASP A 22 4.89 8.34 -38.86
N ARG A 23 5.40 9.18 -39.78
CA ARG A 23 6.21 8.70 -40.91
C ARG A 23 7.45 7.92 -40.45
N LEU A 24 8.16 8.41 -39.43
CA LEU A 24 9.35 7.73 -38.91
C LEU A 24 9.00 6.45 -38.14
N TYR A 25 7.90 6.47 -37.39
CA TYR A 25 7.38 5.31 -36.67
C TYR A 25 7.01 4.18 -37.62
N ARG A 26 6.27 4.47 -38.70
CA ARG A 26 5.92 3.46 -39.73
C ARG A 26 7.15 2.87 -40.42
N ARG A 27 8.21 3.67 -40.61
CA ARG A 27 9.47 3.21 -41.22
C ARG A 27 10.32 2.38 -40.26
N ALA A 28 10.27 2.67 -38.96
CA ALA A 28 11.09 2.03 -37.94
C ALA A 28 10.24 1.78 -36.68
N PRO A 29 9.34 0.78 -36.69
CA PRO A 29 8.39 0.56 -35.60
C PRO A 29 9.08 0.11 -34.30
N ASN A 30 10.26 -0.50 -34.40
CA ASN A 30 11.05 -0.95 -33.25
C ASN A 30 11.89 0.17 -32.61
N ALA A 31 11.88 1.39 -33.19
CA ALA A 31 12.62 2.50 -32.61
C ALA A 31 11.89 3.07 -31.39
N THR A 32 12.65 3.46 -30.36
CA THR A 32 12.05 4.08 -29.17
C THR A 32 11.41 5.42 -29.50
N ALA A 33 10.32 5.76 -28.83
CA ALA A 33 9.65 7.05 -29.01
C ALA A 33 10.60 8.24 -28.75
N GLY A 34 11.53 8.10 -27.81
CA GLY A 34 12.57 9.09 -27.52
C GLY A 34 13.50 9.33 -28.71
N PHE A 35 13.97 8.27 -29.37
CA PHE A 35 14.80 8.38 -30.57
C PHE A 35 14.05 9.04 -31.73
N LEU A 36 12.81 8.60 -31.99
CA LEU A 36 11.97 9.15 -33.05
C LEU A 36 11.70 10.64 -32.82
N THR A 37 11.34 11.02 -31.59
CA THR A 37 11.12 12.43 -31.21
C THR A 37 12.39 13.25 -31.36
N GLY A 38 13.53 12.73 -30.89
CA GLY A 38 14.83 13.39 -31.03
C GLY A 38 15.19 13.64 -32.50
N LYS A 39 14.91 12.67 -33.37
CA LYS A 39 15.15 12.79 -34.81
C LYS A 39 14.25 13.83 -35.48
N VAL A 40 12.97 13.90 -35.11
CA VAL A 40 12.05 14.95 -35.61
C VAL A 40 12.55 16.33 -35.17
N LYS A 41 12.87 16.51 -33.89
CA LYS A 41 13.36 17.78 -33.34
C LYS A 41 14.68 18.21 -33.98
N CYS A 42 15.63 17.29 -34.12
CA CYS A 42 16.91 17.55 -34.77
C CYS A 42 16.73 18.10 -36.18
N LYS A 43 15.82 17.50 -36.96
CA LYS A 43 15.52 17.95 -38.32
C LYS A 43 14.77 19.29 -38.35
N MET A 44 13.77 19.47 -37.49
CA MET A 44 12.96 20.70 -37.49
C MET A 44 13.75 21.92 -37.02
N ASN A 45 14.69 21.73 -36.10
CA ASN A 45 15.50 22.80 -35.53
C ASN A 45 16.81 23.05 -36.31
N GLY A 46 17.08 22.31 -37.38
CA GLY A 46 18.36 22.41 -38.12
C GLY A 46 19.58 22.10 -37.25
N THR A 47 19.41 21.23 -36.24
CA THR A 47 20.42 21.01 -35.21
C THR A 47 21.68 20.36 -35.78
N LEU A 48 21.52 19.50 -36.80
CA LEU A 48 22.66 18.86 -37.44
C LEU A 48 23.47 19.87 -38.25
N GLU A 49 22.80 20.72 -39.02
CA GLU A 49 23.43 21.80 -39.80
C GLU A 49 24.19 22.75 -38.88
N TRP A 50 23.57 23.17 -37.77
CA TRP A 50 24.19 24.00 -36.74
C TRP A 50 25.42 23.32 -36.12
N LEU A 51 25.34 22.03 -35.76
CA LEU A 51 26.48 21.27 -35.23
C LEU A 51 27.62 21.11 -36.25
N THR A 52 27.28 20.92 -37.53
CA THR A 52 28.30 20.76 -38.60
C THR A 52 29.04 22.05 -38.91
N ALA A 53 28.43 23.22 -38.64
CA ALA A 53 29.06 24.52 -38.80
C ALA A 53 30.10 24.85 -37.71
N LYS A 54 30.14 24.07 -36.62
CA LYS A 54 31.10 24.24 -35.52
C LYS A 54 32.45 23.57 -35.82
N GLY A 55 33.50 24.07 -35.17
CA GLY A 55 34.81 23.44 -35.18
C GLY A 55 34.76 22.01 -34.61
N LYS A 56 35.66 21.14 -35.07
CA LYS A 56 35.66 19.71 -34.67
C LYS A 56 35.75 19.54 -33.15
N GLU A 57 36.64 20.30 -32.50
CA GLU A 57 36.91 20.22 -31.06
C GLU A 57 35.73 20.74 -30.22
N GLU A 58 35.12 21.86 -30.63
CA GLU A 58 33.92 22.42 -29.99
C GLU A 58 32.74 21.43 -30.09
N ARG A 59 32.55 20.83 -31.28
CA ARG A 59 31.50 19.84 -31.51
C ARG A 59 31.68 18.59 -30.65
N GLU A 60 32.91 18.09 -30.53
CA GLU A 60 33.20 16.88 -29.75
C GLU A 60 32.97 17.12 -28.25
N THR A 61 33.36 18.29 -27.74
CA THR A 61 33.07 18.72 -26.37
C THR A 61 31.56 18.79 -26.10
N MET A 62 30.78 19.41 -27.01
CA MET A 62 29.32 19.48 -26.87
C MET A 62 28.66 18.09 -26.88
N LEU A 63 29.12 17.18 -27.74
CA LEU A 63 28.58 15.82 -27.79
C LEU A 63 28.88 15.05 -26.51
N GLN A 64 30.10 15.15 -25.98
CA GLN A 64 30.46 14.53 -24.71
C GLN A 64 29.62 15.08 -23.54
N PHE A 65 29.44 16.40 -23.50
CA PHE A 65 28.56 17.03 -22.51
C PHE A 65 27.14 16.46 -22.55
N VAL A 66 26.51 16.41 -23.74
CA VAL A 66 25.15 15.88 -23.89
C VAL A 66 25.05 14.41 -23.47
N VAL A 67 26.08 13.59 -23.76
CA VAL A 67 26.12 12.18 -23.34
C VAL A 67 26.18 12.05 -21.82
N ASN A 68 27.00 12.87 -21.17
CA ASN A 68 27.14 12.87 -19.71
C ASN A 68 25.85 13.31 -19.03
N GLU A 69 25.26 14.44 -19.46
CA GLU A 69 23.96 14.91 -18.97
C GLU A 69 22.86 13.86 -19.16
N ALA A 70 22.80 13.21 -20.32
CA ALA A 70 21.82 12.16 -20.58
C ALA A 70 22.01 10.93 -19.68
N LYS A 71 23.24 10.65 -19.24
CA LYS A 71 23.54 9.57 -18.29
C LYS A 71 23.09 9.96 -16.88
N GLU A 72 23.43 11.17 -16.43
CA GLU A 72 23.03 11.68 -15.11
C GLU A 72 21.51 11.79 -14.98
N GLU A 73 20.83 12.29 -16.01
CA GLU A 73 19.37 12.38 -16.05
C GLU A 73 18.68 11.01 -15.92
N ARG A 74 19.27 9.95 -16.49
CA ARG A 74 18.74 8.58 -16.34
C ARG A 74 18.89 8.07 -14.92
N VAL A 75 20.02 8.33 -14.29
CA VAL A 75 20.26 7.97 -12.88
C VAL A 75 19.27 8.71 -12.00
N ARG A 76 19.14 10.04 -12.17
CA ARG A 76 18.20 10.86 -11.39
C ARG A 76 16.76 10.37 -11.52
N LYS A 77 16.30 10.10 -12.74
CA LYS A 77 14.94 9.55 -12.98
C LYS A 77 14.73 8.19 -12.33
N PHE A 78 15.76 7.35 -12.32
CA PHE A 78 15.69 6.05 -11.66
C PHE A 78 15.55 6.22 -10.14
N GLU A 79 16.37 7.09 -9.54
CA GLU A 79 16.31 7.39 -8.11
C GLU A 79 14.98 8.03 -7.71
N GLU A 80 14.48 9.01 -8.47
CA GLU A 80 13.16 9.63 -8.28
C GLU A 80 12.03 8.57 -8.34
N ALA A 81 12.12 7.63 -9.29
CA ALA A 81 11.13 6.56 -9.40
C ALA A 81 11.16 5.59 -8.20
N GLU A 82 12.34 5.26 -7.68
CA GLU A 82 12.47 4.41 -6.48
C GLU A 82 11.97 5.14 -5.22
N GLN A 83 12.29 6.43 -5.07
CA GLN A 83 11.75 7.26 -3.99
C GLN A 83 10.22 7.32 -4.05
N LEU A 84 9.65 7.53 -5.24
CA LEU A 84 8.20 7.54 -5.42
C LEU A 84 7.57 6.18 -5.08
N LYS A 85 8.19 5.07 -5.49
CA LYS A 85 7.71 3.72 -5.16
C LYS A 85 7.68 3.48 -3.66
N THR A 86 8.75 3.84 -2.96
CA THR A 86 8.84 3.68 -1.50
C THR A 86 7.82 4.56 -0.77
N GLU A 87 7.63 5.80 -1.21
CA GLU A 87 6.59 6.70 -0.67
C GLU A 87 5.17 6.14 -0.88
N ILE A 88 4.87 5.65 -2.09
CA ILE A 88 3.57 5.02 -2.39
C ILE A 88 3.36 3.78 -1.52
N ALA A 89 4.39 2.95 -1.34
CA ALA A 89 4.32 1.78 -0.47
C ALA A 89 4.02 2.18 0.98
N GLY A 90 4.71 3.19 1.51
CA GLY A 90 4.48 3.75 2.84
C GLY A 90 3.04 4.25 3.02
N ARG A 91 2.55 5.09 2.09
CA ARG A 91 1.16 5.58 2.11
C ARG A 91 0.13 4.45 2.09
N ARG A 92 0.37 3.40 1.28
CA ARG A 92 -0.52 2.23 1.23
C ARG A 92 -0.56 1.48 2.57
N GLN A 93 0.58 1.34 3.24
CA GLN A 93 0.65 0.71 4.55
C GLN A 93 -0.09 1.54 5.62
N GLU A 94 0.05 2.86 5.61
CA GLU A 94 -0.68 3.74 6.53
C GLU A 94 -2.19 3.66 6.34
N VAL A 95 -2.67 3.68 5.09
CA VAL A 95 -4.10 3.50 4.78
C VAL A 95 -4.59 2.13 5.25
N ALA A 96 -3.80 1.07 5.07
CA ALA A 96 -4.14 -0.26 5.55
C ALA A 96 -4.23 -0.31 7.09
N LYS A 97 -3.25 0.27 7.80
CA LYS A 97 -3.27 0.39 9.27
C LYS A 97 -4.47 1.20 9.76
N SER A 98 -4.76 2.34 9.14
CA SER A 98 -5.91 3.18 9.46
C SER A 98 -7.24 2.43 9.28
N ARG A 99 -7.39 1.68 8.18
CA ARG A 99 -8.56 0.81 7.96
C ARG A 99 -8.69 -0.27 9.02
N LYS A 100 -7.59 -0.94 9.42
CA LYS A 100 -7.60 -1.92 10.52
C LYS A 100 -8.05 -1.26 11.82
N ASN A 101 -7.47 -0.11 12.18
CA ASN A 101 -7.82 0.63 13.40
C ASN A 101 -9.28 1.10 13.41
N SER A 102 -9.82 1.50 12.25
CA SER A 102 -11.23 1.86 12.11
C SER A 102 -12.15 0.66 12.36
N LYS A 103 -11.82 -0.52 11.82
CA LYS A 103 -12.56 -1.77 12.08
C LYS A 103 -12.50 -2.16 13.56
N VAL A 104 -11.31 -2.12 14.17
CA VAL A 104 -11.11 -2.38 15.60
C VAL A 104 -11.92 -1.41 16.45
N SER A 105 -11.91 -0.12 16.14
CA SER A 105 -12.70 0.89 16.84
C SER A 105 -14.21 0.64 16.73
N GLY A 106 -14.68 0.22 15.55
CA GLY A 106 -16.07 -0.20 15.33
C GLY A 106 -16.46 -1.41 16.19
N ALA A 107 -15.64 -2.46 16.17
CA ALA A 107 -15.83 -3.66 16.99
C ALA A 107 -15.81 -3.35 18.49
N LEU A 108 -14.85 -2.54 18.95
CA LEU A 108 -14.78 -2.04 20.32
C LEU A 108 -16.04 -1.30 20.74
N ARG A 109 -16.64 -0.49 19.85
CA ARG A 109 -17.90 0.21 20.14
C ARG A 109 -19.06 -0.76 20.29
N GLN A 110 -19.13 -1.81 19.45
CA GLN A 110 -20.16 -2.85 19.55
C GLN A 110 -20.01 -3.66 20.84
N ILE A 111 -18.80 -4.13 21.17
CA ILE A 111 -18.53 -4.84 22.44
C ILE A 111 -18.84 -3.95 23.64
N LYS A 112 -18.44 -2.67 23.64
CA LYS A 112 -18.78 -1.74 24.72
C LYS A 112 -20.28 -1.52 24.89
N LYS A 113 -21.04 -1.48 23.80
CA LYS A 113 -22.51 -1.36 23.85
C LYS A 113 -23.10 -2.65 24.42
N PHE A 114 -22.64 -3.81 23.93
CA PHE A 114 -23.08 -5.12 24.37
C PHE A 114 -22.85 -5.35 25.87
N LEU A 115 -21.64 -5.11 26.37
CA LEU A 115 -21.32 -5.29 27.80
C LEU A 115 -22.18 -4.40 28.71
N LYS A 116 -22.73 -3.30 28.19
CA LYS A 116 -23.66 -2.43 28.91
C LYS A 116 -25.12 -2.89 28.81
N SER A 117 -25.59 -3.29 27.63
CA SER A 117 -27.00 -3.65 27.39
C SER A 117 -27.33 -5.11 27.69
N LYS A 118 -26.32 -5.99 27.69
CA LYS A 118 -26.45 -7.46 27.77
C LYS A 118 -27.36 -8.07 26.70
N ASP A 119 -27.57 -7.39 25.58
CA ASP A 119 -28.43 -7.84 24.47
C ASP A 119 -27.59 -8.30 23.27
N THR A 120 -27.66 -9.60 22.96
CA THR A 120 -26.83 -10.30 21.97
C THR A 120 -27.26 -10.07 20.52
N ASN A 121 -28.45 -9.53 20.28
CA ASN A 121 -29.01 -9.42 18.94
C ASN A 121 -28.29 -8.39 18.06
N ASP A 122 -27.57 -7.44 18.67
CA ASP A 122 -26.87 -6.34 17.98
C ASP A 122 -25.43 -6.68 17.54
N LEU A 123 -24.91 -7.87 17.89
CA LEU A 123 -23.53 -8.25 17.58
C LEU A 123 -23.42 -8.94 16.21
N SER A 124 -22.70 -8.29 15.29
CA SER A 124 -22.37 -8.85 13.98
C SER A 124 -21.10 -9.70 14.04
N CYS A 125 -21.11 -10.80 14.79
CA CYS A 125 -19.99 -11.76 14.89
C CYS A 125 -20.44 -13.23 14.81
N SER A 126 -19.45 -14.14 14.79
CA SER A 126 -19.68 -15.58 14.76
C SER A 126 -20.40 -16.07 16.02
N GLU A 127 -21.14 -17.16 15.88
CA GLU A 127 -21.90 -17.75 16.99
C GLU A 127 -20.99 -18.22 18.14
N ALA A 128 -19.77 -18.68 17.81
CA ALA A 128 -18.76 -19.03 18.81
C ALA A 128 -18.38 -17.83 19.68
N VAL A 129 -18.15 -16.65 19.09
CA VAL A 129 -17.84 -15.42 19.84
C VAL A 129 -19.04 -15.00 20.69
N LYS A 130 -20.26 -15.05 20.15
CA LYS A 130 -21.49 -14.72 20.90
C LYS A 130 -21.67 -15.63 22.10
N SER A 131 -21.56 -16.94 21.90
CA SER A 131 -21.71 -17.94 22.97
C SER A 131 -20.69 -17.73 24.08
N ARG A 132 -19.41 -17.50 23.74
CA ARG A 132 -18.35 -17.23 24.74
C ARG A 132 -18.56 -15.92 25.48
N LEU A 133 -18.98 -14.89 24.77
CA LEU A 133 -19.23 -13.58 25.37
C LEU A 133 -20.45 -13.60 26.30
N SER A 134 -21.50 -14.37 25.96
CA SER A 134 -22.64 -14.61 26.86
C SER A 134 -22.24 -15.41 28.10
N ALA A 135 -21.44 -16.47 27.94
CA ALA A 135 -20.92 -17.26 29.06
C ALA A 135 -20.08 -16.40 30.02
N TYR A 136 -19.27 -15.48 29.49
CA TYR A 136 -18.52 -14.51 30.29
C TYR A 136 -19.42 -13.54 31.07
N ILE A 137 -20.57 -13.13 30.52
CA ILE A 137 -21.51 -12.27 31.24
C ILE A 137 -22.19 -13.00 32.39
N GLU A 138 -22.52 -14.27 32.19
CA GLU A 138 -23.17 -15.12 33.20
C GLU A 138 -22.20 -15.50 34.31
N ASP A 139 -20.99 -15.94 33.93
CA ASP A 139 -19.90 -16.27 34.83
C ASP A 139 -18.56 -15.80 34.24
N PRO A 140 -17.98 -14.70 34.75
CA PRO A 140 -16.68 -14.20 34.30
C PRO A 140 -15.55 -15.21 34.51
N SER A 141 -15.69 -16.17 35.43
CA SER A 141 -14.67 -17.22 35.65
C SER A 141 -14.69 -18.31 34.59
N SER A 142 -15.77 -18.41 33.80
CA SER A 142 -15.93 -19.42 32.75
C SER A 142 -14.85 -19.35 31.65
N VAL A 143 -14.16 -18.22 31.56
CA VAL A 143 -13.12 -17.97 30.55
C VAL A 143 -11.71 -18.29 31.03
N LEU A 144 -11.52 -18.54 32.33
CA LEU A 144 -10.22 -18.85 32.91
C LEU A 144 -9.73 -20.22 32.43
N GLY A 145 -8.44 -20.30 32.12
CA GLY A 145 -7.79 -21.50 31.62
C GLY A 145 -8.05 -21.79 30.14
N MET A 146 -8.92 -21.04 29.46
CA MET A 146 -9.21 -21.25 28.04
C MET A 146 -7.97 -21.03 27.18
N LEU A 147 -7.76 -21.97 26.25
CA LEU A 147 -6.74 -21.89 25.22
C LEU A 147 -7.36 -21.31 23.95
N VAL A 148 -6.71 -20.33 23.36
CA VAL A 148 -7.12 -19.69 22.10
C VAL A 148 -5.94 -19.60 21.16
N ILE A 149 -6.23 -19.43 19.88
CA ILE A 149 -5.24 -19.02 18.87
C ILE A 149 -5.43 -17.53 18.61
N HIS A 150 -4.35 -16.76 18.68
CA HIS A 150 -4.34 -15.34 18.37
C HIS A 150 -3.41 -15.08 17.18
N THR A 151 -3.95 -14.57 16.09
CA THR A 151 -3.21 -14.16 14.90
C THR A 151 -2.73 -12.72 15.04
N ILE A 152 -1.42 -12.54 15.25
CA ILE A 152 -0.77 -11.21 15.37
C ILE A 152 0.18 -11.05 14.18
N ASP A 153 -0.04 -10.00 13.38
CA ASP A 153 0.74 -9.71 12.17
C ASP A 153 0.85 -10.88 11.17
N GLY A 154 -0.17 -11.74 11.13
CA GLY A 154 -0.25 -12.90 10.23
C GLY A 154 0.48 -14.14 10.76
N LEU A 155 0.95 -14.12 12.00
CA LEU A 155 1.50 -15.25 12.71
C LEU A 155 0.55 -15.69 13.81
N ASP A 156 0.32 -16.99 13.90
CA ASP A 156 -0.57 -17.57 14.90
C ASP A 156 0.20 -17.94 16.17
N TRP A 157 -0.35 -17.55 17.31
CA TRP A 157 0.18 -17.80 18.65
C TRP A 157 -0.85 -18.54 19.48
N TYR A 158 -0.40 -19.46 20.32
CA TYR A 158 -1.25 -19.96 21.38
C TYR A 158 -1.29 -18.95 22.51
N ALA A 159 -2.49 -18.73 23.06
CA ALA A 159 -2.69 -17.90 24.23
C ALA A 159 -3.60 -18.59 25.23
N ARG A 160 -3.27 -18.50 26.52
CA ARG A 160 -4.12 -18.99 27.61
C ARG A 160 -4.50 -17.87 28.55
N ILE A 161 -5.79 -17.76 28.87
CA ILE A 161 -6.29 -16.81 29.87
C ILE A 161 -5.95 -17.38 31.25
N LEU A 162 -5.06 -16.73 32.00
CA LEU A 162 -4.67 -17.19 33.34
C LEU A 162 -5.48 -16.52 34.44
N HIS A 163 -5.68 -15.22 34.31
CA HIS A 163 -6.31 -14.41 35.35
C HIS A 163 -7.23 -13.36 34.74
N LEU A 164 -8.27 -13.00 35.50
CA LEU A 164 -9.21 -11.95 35.17
C LEU A 164 -9.25 -10.96 36.34
N ASN A 165 -8.90 -9.71 36.04
CA ASN A 165 -9.15 -8.59 36.95
C ASN A 165 -10.51 -7.98 36.61
N GLU A 166 -11.55 -8.43 37.31
CA GLU A 166 -12.94 -7.98 37.08
C GLU A 166 -13.13 -6.48 37.27
N LYS A 167 -12.42 -5.86 38.23
CA LYS A 167 -12.56 -4.42 38.52
C LYS A 167 -12.04 -3.54 37.38
N GLN A 168 -10.99 -3.99 36.70
CA GLN A 168 -10.35 -3.25 35.61
C GLN A 168 -10.75 -3.77 34.22
N GLU A 169 -11.51 -4.88 34.15
CA GLU A 169 -11.85 -5.59 32.92
C GLU A 169 -10.60 -5.91 32.07
N LEU A 170 -9.60 -6.53 32.73
CA LEU A 170 -8.33 -6.95 32.13
C LEU A 170 -8.13 -8.46 32.26
N PHE A 171 -7.68 -9.10 31.19
CA PHE A 171 -7.19 -10.46 31.17
C PHE A 171 -5.66 -10.48 31.24
N ASP A 172 -5.11 -11.37 32.04
CA ASP A 172 -3.70 -11.76 31.94
C ASP A 172 -3.62 -13.03 31.10
N LEU A 173 -2.94 -12.91 29.96
CA LEU A 173 -2.80 -13.91 28.92
C LEU A 173 -1.35 -14.33 28.80
N SER A 174 -1.09 -15.64 28.82
CA SER A 174 0.22 -16.19 28.49
C SER A 174 0.27 -16.59 27.02
N TYR A 175 1.27 -16.10 26.28
CA TYR A 175 1.46 -16.39 24.86
C TYR A 175 2.69 -17.27 24.61
N TRP A 176 2.59 -18.20 23.66
CA TRP A 176 3.73 -18.94 23.12
C TRP A 176 3.53 -19.28 21.64
N SER A 177 4.63 -19.51 20.93
CA SER A 177 4.61 -19.88 19.52
C SER A 177 3.95 -21.25 19.33
N ILE A 178 3.27 -21.47 18.21
CA ILE A 178 2.70 -22.79 17.88
C ILE A 178 3.77 -23.88 17.82
N ASN A 179 4.99 -23.51 17.47
CA ASN A 179 6.12 -24.45 17.38
C ASN A 179 6.82 -24.68 18.73
N ASP A 180 6.46 -23.93 19.77
CA ASP A 180 7.04 -24.03 21.09
C ASP A 180 6.07 -24.66 22.11
N THR A 181 6.59 -24.94 23.30
CA THR A 181 5.82 -25.45 24.43
C THR A 181 5.39 -24.34 25.38
N GLU A 182 4.33 -24.56 26.15
CA GLU A 182 3.79 -23.59 27.13
C GLU A 182 4.84 -23.15 28.19
N SER A 183 5.95 -23.87 28.33
CA SER A 183 7.08 -23.51 29.20
C SER A 183 7.85 -22.26 28.74
N SER A 184 7.78 -21.86 27.47
CA SER A 184 8.41 -20.64 26.95
C SER A 184 7.47 -19.43 26.97
N ARG A 185 6.35 -19.52 27.70
CA ARG A 185 5.30 -18.51 27.68
C ARG A 185 5.76 -17.13 28.15
N VAL A 186 5.16 -16.12 27.56
CA VAL A 186 5.33 -14.71 27.94
C VAL A 186 3.97 -14.13 28.29
N ASP A 187 3.89 -13.46 29.44
CA ASP A 187 2.63 -12.96 29.99
C ASP A 187 2.37 -11.52 29.53
N PHE A 188 1.13 -11.25 29.15
CA PHE A 188 0.64 -9.95 28.69
C PHE A 188 -0.73 -9.66 29.29
N THR A 189 -0.97 -8.40 29.64
CA THR A 189 -2.28 -7.94 30.09
C THR A 189 -3.04 -7.27 28.95
N VAL A 190 -4.26 -7.73 28.66
CA VAL A 190 -5.12 -7.23 27.57
C VAL A 190 -6.50 -6.89 28.12
N SER A 191 -7.11 -5.81 27.63
CA SER A 191 -8.49 -5.50 28.02
C SER A 191 -9.48 -6.54 27.49
N VAL A 192 -10.45 -6.93 28.32
CA VAL A 192 -11.59 -7.80 27.93
C VAL A 192 -12.26 -7.27 26.66
N LYS A 193 -12.46 -5.96 26.57
CA LYS A 193 -13.08 -5.30 25.41
C LYS A 193 -12.26 -5.49 24.15
N GLN A 194 -10.93 -5.38 24.27
CA GLN A 194 -10.02 -5.54 23.14
C GLN A 194 -9.94 -6.99 22.68
N PHE A 195 -9.80 -7.92 23.63
CA PHE A 195 -9.80 -9.35 23.36
C PHE A 195 -11.04 -9.78 22.55
N TYR A 196 -12.24 -9.41 23.01
CA TYR A 196 -13.46 -9.75 22.28
C TYR A 196 -13.65 -8.98 20.98
N ALA A 197 -13.12 -7.75 20.86
CA ALA A 197 -13.12 -7.03 19.59
C ALA A 197 -12.21 -7.70 18.55
N GLU A 198 -11.06 -8.22 18.96
CA GLU A 198 -10.14 -9.00 18.12
C GLU A 198 -10.77 -10.36 17.74
N ALA A 199 -11.43 -11.03 18.68
CA ALA A 199 -12.22 -12.24 18.40
C ALA A 199 -13.35 -12.00 17.40
N MET A 200 -14.06 -10.87 17.49
CA MET A 200 -15.09 -10.48 16.51
C MET A 200 -14.52 -10.27 15.10
N LEU A 201 -13.30 -9.77 15.00
CA LEU A 201 -12.61 -9.54 13.72
C LEU A 201 -11.98 -10.82 13.15
N GLY A 202 -11.99 -11.92 13.91
CA GLY A 202 -11.40 -13.20 13.53
C GLY A 202 -9.91 -13.31 13.84
N ASP A 203 -9.32 -12.34 14.54
CA ASP A 203 -7.92 -12.38 14.96
C ASP A 203 -7.74 -13.33 16.17
N ILE A 204 -8.82 -13.68 16.89
CA ILE A 204 -8.81 -14.68 17.95
C ILE A 204 -9.80 -15.80 17.63
N ALA A 205 -9.30 -17.04 17.65
CA ALA A 205 -10.09 -18.26 17.49
C ALA A 205 -10.13 -19.06 18.80
N PHE A 206 -11.34 -19.38 19.26
CA PHE A 206 -11.55 -20.25 20.42
C PHE A 206 -11.35 -21.71 20.01
N LEU A 207 -10.56 -22.45 20.79
CA LEU A 207 -10.34 -23.90 20.63
C LEU A 207 -11.36 -24.74 21.42
#